data_AF-A0A938JF28-F1
#
_entry.id   AF-A0A938JF28-F1
#
_cell.length_a   1.000
_cell.length_b   1.000
_cell.length_c   1.000
_cell.angle_alpha   90.00
_cell.angle_beta   90.00
_cell.angle_gamma   90.00
#
_symmetry.space_group_name_H-M   'P 1'
#
loop_
_entity.id
_entity.type
_entity.pdbx_description
1 polymer ?
#
loop_
_entity_poly.entity_id
_entity_poly.type
_entity_poly.pdbx_seq_one_letter_code
_entity_poly.pdbx_strand_id
1 'polypeptide(L)'
;MSQFEELITKTKEQVFTAEFPVIDGEGFAKVEKYAKRLKPWFVAVNATDNTAAHAHASNVASAIAMKMHGIEPIMQVVCRDKNRLAIQADIVGASLHGIENICALTGDDVTAGDETEARRVFDLDGPQLVRLATTIGRGEYMSGRKIDPAPHLFVGAVENPSAPPFEYRVQRVAKKVAAGARFLQLQISYHPDRLEKFCKGVVAAGLDRHVALLPTIVLIKG
;
A
#
# COMPACT_ATOMS: atom_id res chain seq x y z
N MET A 1 3.36 7.68 -15.09
CA MET A 1 2.58 6.43 -15.17
C MET A 1 3.57 5.31 -15.01
N SER A 2 3.40 4.57 -13.92
CA SER A 2 4.35 3.57 -13.44
C SER A 2 4.19 2.26 -14.22
N GLN A 3 5.23 1.42 -14.24
CA GLN A 3 5.15 0.11 -14.90
C GLN A 3 4.10 -0.77 -14.20
N PHE A 4 4.01 -0.68 -12.87
CA PHE A 4 3.01 -1.40 -12.10
C PHE A 4 1.58 -1.04 -12.51
N GLU A 5 1.27 0.26 -12.58
CA GLU A 5 -0.05 0.74 -13.00
C GLU A 5 -0.42 0.22 -14.39
N GLU A 6 0.51 0.29 -15.33
CA GLU A 6 0.27 -0.17 -16.69
C GLU A 6 -0.06 -1.68 -16.72
N LEU A 7 0.77 -2.50 -16.07
CA LEU A 7 0.63 -3.95 -16.11
C LEU A 7 -0.67 -4.43 -15.46
N ILE A 8 -1.04 -3.90 -14.30
CA ILE A 8 -2.25 -4.32 -13.59
C ILE A 8 -3.56 -3.78 -14.19
N THR A 9 -3.50 -2.73 -15.01
CA THR A 9 -4.72 -2.13 -15.60
C THR A 9 -4.93 -2.48 -17.06
N LYS A 10 -3.87 -2.78 -17.82
CA LYS A 10 -3.96 -2.95 -19.29
C LYS A 10 -3.62 -4.35 -19.79
N THR A 11 -3.02 -5.21 -18.95
CA THR A 11 -2.59 -6.54 -19.39
C THR A 11 -3.45 -7.66 -18.79
N LYS A 12 -3.37 -8.84 -19.41
CA LYS A 12 -3.91 -10.10 -18.86
C LYS A 12 -2.81 -11.00 -18.31
N GLU A 13 -1.56 -10.52 -18.32
CA GLU A 13 -0.42 -11.28 -17.83
C GLU A 13 -0.44 -11.36 -16.31
N GLN A 14 0.22 -12.38 -15.77
CA GLN A 14 0.38 -12.49 -14.33
C GLN A 14 1.39 -11.48 -13.84
N VAL A 15 0.95 -10.59 -12.95
CA VAL A 15 1.79 -9.55 -12.35
C VAL A 15 2.19 -9.98 -10.95
N PHE A 16 3.50 -10.07 -10.70
CA PHE A 16 4.04 -10.41 -9.39
C PHE A 16 4.61 -9.17 -8.71
N THR A 17 4.18 -8.95 -7.47
CA THR A 17 4.76 -7.97 -6.54
C THR A 17 5.41 -8.69 -5.37
N ALA A 18 6.35 -8.04 -4.69
CA ALA A 18 6.93 -8.53 -3.44
C ALA A 18 6.78 -7.50 -2.33
N GLU A 19 7.13 -7.90 -1.11
CA GLU A 19 7.35 -6.98 0.01
C GLU A 19 8.84 -6.84 0.28
N PHE A 20 9.30 -5.60 0.46
CA PHE A 20 10.70 -5.34 0.74
C PHE A 20 11.01 -5.70 2.20
N PRO A 21 12.11 -6.41 2.49
CA PRO A 21 12.53 -6.63 3.86
C PRO A 21 12.78 -5.30 4.58
N VAL A 22 12.45 -5.23 5.87
CA VAL A 22 12.68 -4.03 6.69
C VAL A 22 14.16 -3.62 6.69
N ILE A 23 14.41 -2.31 6.72
CA ILE A 23 15.75 -1.72 6.72
C ILE A 23 15.94 -0.99 8.05
N ASP A 24 16.66 -1.61 8.98
CA ASP A 24 16.96 -1.02 10.30
C ASP A 24 18.46 -0.69 10.48
N GLY A 25 19.26 -0.90 9.43
CA GLY A 25 20.71 -0.74 9.47
C GLY A 25 21.39 -1.14 8.16
N GLU A 26 22.72 -1.11 8.14
CA GLU A 26 23.58 -1.48 6.99
C GLU A 26 23.44 -0.57 5.74
N GLY A 27 22.59 0.45 5.79
CA GLY A 27 22.48 1.51 4.79
C GLY A 27 22.15 1.01 3.37
N PHE A 28 22.60 1.77 2.36
CA PHE A 28 22.32 1.49 0.94
C PHE A 28 22.84 0.14 0.46
N ALA A 29 23.91 -0.40 1.05
CA ALA A 29 24.46 -1.70 0.64
C ALA A 29 23.45 -2.84 0.83
N LYS A 30 22.65 -2.79 1.90
CA LYS A 30 21.57 -3.76 2.15
C LYS A 30 20.41 -3.59 1.16
N VAL A 31 20.07 -2.34 0.84
CA VAL A 31 19.04 -2.04 -0.18
C VAL A 31 19.46 -2.59 -1.54
N GLU A 32 20.70 -2.33 -1.96
CA GLU A 32 21.24 -2.83 -3.23
C GLU A 32 21.19 -4.36 -3.30
N LYS A 33 21.58 -5.04 -2.21
CA LYS A 33 21.56 -6.51 -2.13
C LYS A 33 20.14 -7.06 -2.35
N TYR A 34 19.13 -6.49 -1.69
CA TYR A 34 17.75 -6.93 -1.88
C TYR A 34 17.20 -6.53 -3.25
N ALA A 35 17.52 -5.33 -3.74
CA ALA A 35 17.12 -4.88 -5.07
C ALA A 35 17.63 -5.82 -6.17
N LYS A 36 18.91 -6.20 -6.13
CA LYS A 36 19.50 -7.18 -7.08
C LYS A 36 18.74 -8.52 -7.07
N ARG A 37 18.27 -8.96 -5.91
CA ARG A 37 17.53 -10.22 -5.76
C ARG A 37 16.08 -10.11 -6.26
N LEU A 38 15.40 -8.99 -6.03
CA LEU A 38 13.97 -8.84 -6.30
C LEU A 38 13.67 -8.34 -7.71
N LYS A 39 14.47 -7.41 -8.24
CA LYS A 39 14.22 -6.72 -9.52
C LYS A 39 13.96 -7.65 -10.72
N PRO A 40 14.63 -8.80 -10.88
CA PRO A 40 14.39 -9.67 -12.03
C PRO A 40 13.02 -10.36 -12.02
N TRP A 41 12.34 -10.41 -10.87
CA TRP A 41 11.16 -11.26 -10.67
C TRP A 41 9.87 -10.49 -10.39
N PHE A 42 9.99 -9.27 -9.87
CA PHE A 42 8.84 -8.49 -9.39
C PHE A 42 8.78 -7.14 -10.08
N VAL A 43 7.60 -6.79 -10.57
CA VAL A 43 7.39 -5.52 -11.30
C VAL A 43 7.42 -4.32 -10.36
N ALA A 44 7.00 -4.54 -9.12
CA ALA A 44 7.00 -3.55 -8.05
C ALA A 44 7.07 -4.23 -6.69
N VAL A 45 7.54 -3.48 -5.69
CA VAL A 45 7.81 -4.02 -4.36
C VAL A 45 7.29 -3.06 -3.28
N ASN A 46 6.62 -3.58 -2.26
CA ASN A 46 6.12 -2.76 -1.16
C ASN A 46 7.27 -2.17 -0.34
N ALA A 47 7.27 -0.85 -0.18
CA ALA A 47 8.02 -0.18 0.88
C ALA A 47 7.09 -0.08 2.09
N THR A 48 7.33 -0.89 3.11
CA THR A 48 6.47 -0.98 4.30
C THR A 48 6.59 0.27 5.17
N ASP A 49 5.55 0.54 5.97
CA ASP A 49 5.50 1.65 6.91
C ASP A 49 5.26 1.13 8.32
N ASN A 50 6.34 1.03 9.12
CA ASN A 50 6.31 0.48 10.48
C ASN A 50 5.49 -0.82 10.57
N THR A 51 5.90 -1.83 9.78
CA THR A 51 5.19 -3.11 9.68
C THR A 51 5.05 -3.78 11.05
N ALA A 52 3.93 -4.47 11.28
CA ALA A 52 3.59 -5.08 12.57
C ALA A 52 3.69 -4.10 13.78
N ALA A 53 3.54 -2.79 13.55
CA ALA A 53 3.67 -1.75 14.56
C ALA A 53 5.06 -1.66 15.24
N HIS A 54 6.12 -2.10 14.56
CA HIS A 54 7.51 -1.89 14.99
C HIS A 54 8.10 -0.68 14.27
N ALA A 55 8.95 0.08 14.95
CA ALA A 55 9.65 1.21 14.36
C ALA A 55 10.72 0.72 13.36
N HIS A 56 10.68 1.26 12.14
CA HIS A 56 11.64 0.97 11.08
C HIS A 56 12.12 2.27 10.41
N ALA A 57 13.05 2.16 9.44
CA ALA A 57 13.34 3.29 8.56
C ALA A 57 12.06 3.83 7.90
N SER A 58 11.99 5.15 7.76
CA SER A 58 10.86 5.84 7.13
C SER A 58 10.47 5.18 5.80
N ASN A 59 9.17 5.00 5.59
CA ASN A 59 8.58 4.50 4.34
C ASN A 59 9.02 5.35 3.12
N VAL A 60 9.06 6.68 3.26
CA VAL A 60 9.52 7.60 2.21
C VAL A 60 10.98 7.36 1.88
N ALA A 61 11.85 7.32 2.90
CA ALA A 61 13.28 7.07 2.70
C ALA A 61 13.55 5.70 2.07
N SER A 62 12.82 4.67 2.50
CA SER A 62 12.90 3.31 1.96
C SER A 62 12.46 3.27 0.50
N ALA A 63 11.33 3.90 0.16
CA ALA A 63 10.84 3.97 -1.22
C ALA A 63 11.81 4.71 -2.16
N ILE A 64 12.42 5.81 -1.68
CA ILE A 64 13.44 6.54 -2.45
C ILE A 64 14.67 5.66 -2.68
N ALA A 65 15.17 4.99 -1.63
CA ALA A 65 16.33 4.12 -1.74
C ALA A 65 16.08 2.94 -2.70
N MET A 66 14.89 2.32 -2.62
CA MET A 66 14.47 1.28 -3.56
C MET A 66 14.49 1.80 -5.01
N LYS A 67 13.94 3.00 -5.24
CA LYS A 67 13.89 3.62 -6.56
C LYS A 67 15.29 3.94 -7.12
N MET A 68 16.22 4.39 -6.27
CA MET A 68 17.62 4.62 -6.66
C MET A 68 18.32 3.34 -7.16
N HIS A 69 17.86 2.16 -6.72
CA HIS A 69 18.34 0.85 -7.19
C HIS A 69 17.44 0.23 -8.27
N GLY A 70 16.54 1.02 -8.86
CA GLY A 70 15.68 0.61 -9.97
C GLY A 70 14.62 -0.42 -9.60
N ILE A 71 14.20 -0.46 -8.34
CA ILE A 71 12.97 -1.12 -7.90
C ILE A 71 11.85 -0.10 -7.94
N GLU A 72 10.71 -0.45 -8.53
CA GLU A 72 9.52 0.39 -8.46
C GLU A 72 8.81 0.19 -7.10
N PRO A 73 8.75 1.21 -6.23
CA PRO A 73 8.14 1.05 -4.92
C PRO A 73 6.62 1.17 -4.98
N ILE A 74 5.93 0.36 -4.19
CA ILE A 74 4.56 0.58 -3.73
C ILE A 74 4.68 1.09 -2.29
N MET A 75 4.61 2.40 -2.09
CA MET A 75 4.82 2.98 -0.77
C MET A 75 3.57 2.78 0.09
N GLN A 76 3.71 2.00 1.16
CA GLN A 76 2.66 1.87 2.15
C GLN A 76 2.62 3.13 3.02
N VAL A 77 1.42 3.56 3.37
CA VAL A 77 1.19 4.66 4.31
C VAL A 77 0.16 4.19 5.32
N VAL A 78 0.53 4.26 6.61
CA VAL A 78 -0.25 3.73 7.72
C VAL A 78 -0.81 4.86 8.59
N CYS A 79 -2.11 4.77 8.92
CA CYS A 79 -2.78 5.78 9.76
C CYS A 79 -2.53 5.63 11.28
N ARG A 80 -2.11 4.46 11.75
CA ARG A 80 -1.88 4.16 13.18
C ARG A 80 -1.01 5.22 13.85
N ASP A 81 0.10 5.61 13.21
CA ASP A 81 1.16 6.44 13.80
C ASP A 81 1.29 7.84 13.16
N LYS A 82 0.45 8.19 12.17
CA LYS A 82 0.52 9.48 11.47
C LYS A 82 -0.82 10.21 11.43
N ASN A 83 -0.78 11.53 11.62
CA ASN A 83 -1.93 12.39 11.37
C ASN A 83 -1.99 12.81 9.90
N ARG A 84 -3.09 13.45 9.48
CA ARG A 84 -3.28 13.90 8.09
C ARG A 84 -2.19 14.85 7.58
N LEU A 85 -1.49 15.58 8.44
CA LEU A 85 -0.41 16.49 8.02
C LEU A 85 0.83 15.67 7.63
N ALA A 86 1.26 14.75 8.51
CA ALA A 86 2.37 13.85 8.24
C ALA A 86 2.11 13.01 6.98
N ILE A 87 0.91 12.44 6.84
CA ILE A 87 0.50 11.67 5.66
C ILE A 87 0.60 12.50 4.37
N GLN A 88 0.07 13.74 4.35
CA GLN A 88 0.16 14.59 3.17
C GLN A 88 1.60 14.95 2.84
N ALA A 89 2.42 15.22 3.86
CA ALA A 89 3.84 15.53 3.70
C ALA A 89 4.61 14.34 3.11
N ASP A 90 4.37 13.12 3.59
CA ASP A 90 5.01 11.90 3.10
C ASP A 90 4.63 11.61 1.64
N ILE A 91 3.35 11.68 1.29
CA ILE A 91 2.88 11.41 -0.08
C ILE A 91 3.45 12.44 -1.06
N VAL A 92 3.36 13.74 -0.73
CA VAL A 92 3.90 14.79 -1.61
C VAL A 92 5.42 14.69 -1.68
N GLY A 93 6.10 14.49 -0.55
CA GLY A 93 7.55 14.32 -0.50
C GLY A 93 8.03 13.15 -1.36
N ALA A 94 7.39 11.98 -1.25
CA ALA A 94 7.68 10.82 -2.07
C ALA A 94 7.45 11.10 -3.57
N SER A 95 6.39 11.85 -3.91
CA SER A 95 6.08 12.23 -5.30
C SER A 95 7.17 13.10 -5.94
N LEU A 96 7.93 13.90 -5.16
CA LEU A 96 9.08 14.66 -5.65
C LEU A 96 10.19 13.76 -6.22
N HIS A 97 10.27 12.53 -5.71
CA HIS A 97 11.19 11.50 -6.20
C HIS A 97 10.53 10.57 -7.23
N GLY A 98 9.33 10.92 -7.71
CA GLY A 98 8.53 10.17 -8.67
C GLY A 98 8.00 8.84 -8.14
N ILE A 99 7.76 8.73 -6.83
CA ILE A 99 7.04 7.58 -6.27
C ILE A 99 5.56 7.80 -6.55
N GLU A 100 5.02 6.99 -7.46
CA GLU A 100 3.64 7.15 -7.96
C GLU A 100 2.67 6.17 -7.28
N ASN A 101 3.14 5.01 -6.81
CA ASN A 101 2.28 3.95 -6.29
C ASN A 101 2.13 4.08 -4.76
N ILE A 102 0.91 4.33 -4.28
CA ILE A 102 0.58 4.48 -2.86
C ILE A 102 -0.36 3.36 -2.41
N CYS A 103 -0.08 2.73 -1.28
CA CYS A 103 -0.96 1.73 -0.66
C CYS A 103 -1.42 2.21 0.72
N ALA A 104 -2.72 2.46 0.86
CA ALA A 104 -3.32 3.00 2.09
C ALA A 104 -3.69 1.91 3.10
N LEU A 105 -3.24 2.07 4.34
CA LEU A 105 -3.49 1.15 5.46
C LEU A 105 -4.03 1.92 6.68
N THR A 106 -5.01 1.32 7.38
CA THR A 106 -5.34 1.78 8.74
C THR A 106 -4.19 1.48 9.71
N GLY A 107 -3.57 0.31 9.55
CA GLY A 107 -2.55 -0.21 10.46
C GLY A 107 -3.16 -1.05 11.58
N ASP A 108 -2.37 -1.99 12.09
CA ASP A 108 -2.68 -2.69 13.33
C ASP A 108 -2.62 -1.71 14.51
N ASP A 109 -3.13 -2.11 15.66
CA ASP A 109 -2.98 -1.32 16.88
C ASP A 109 -1.50 -1.25 17.30
N VAL A 110 -1.08 -0.17 17.97
CA VAL A 110 0.29 -0.04 18.51
C VAL A 110 0.67 -1.20 19.42
N THR A 111 -0.31 -1.82 20.09
CA THR A 111 -0.10 -2.99 20.95
C THR A 111 0.31 -4.26 20.22
N ALA A 112 0.30 -4.28 18.89
CA ALA A 112 0.87 -5.36 18.09
C ALA A 112 2.41 -5.33 18.02
N GLY A 113 3.01 -4.19 18.33
CA GLY A 113 4.46 -3.97 18.33
C GLY A 113 5.09 -4.04 19.73
N ASP A 114 6.33 -3.59 19.82
CA ASP A 114 7.14 -3.54 21.04
C ASP A 114 7.02 -2.22 21.83
N GLU A 115 6.52 -1.15 21.19
CA GLU A 115 6.24 0.13 21.83
C GLU A 115 4.75 0.29 22.20
N THR A 116 4.25 -0.58 23.08
CA THR A 116 2.82 -0.65 23.42
C THR A 116 2.23 0.63 24.03
N GLU A 117 3.09 1.48 24.62
CA GLU A 117 2.74 2.77 25.23
C GLU A 117 2.69 3.93 24.19
N ALA A 118 3.05 3.67 22.94
CA ALA A 118 3.03 4.69 21.89
C ALA A 118 1.62 5.24 21.68
N ARG A 119 1.52 6.54 21.36
CA ARG A 119 0.22 7.17 21.14
C ARG A 119 -0.41 6.68 19.84
N ARG A 120 -1.62 6.15 19.96
CA ARG A 120 -2.51 5.84 18.83
C ARG A 120 -2.95 7.14 18.16
N VAL A 121 -2.57 7.35 16.90
CA VAL A 121 -2.93 8.57 16.17
C VAL A 121 -4.28 8.39 15.47
N PHE A 122 -4.39 7.46 14.52
CA PHE A 122 -5.63 7.12 13.79
C PHE A 122 -6.51 8.33 13.43
N ASP A 123 -5.89 9.44 13.01
CA ASP A 123 -6.61 10.65 12.57
C ASP A 123 -7.48 10.36 11.34
N LEU A 124 -7.10 9.32 10.57
CA LEU A 124 -7.81 8.80 9.42
C LEU A 124 -7.89 7.27 9.51
N ASP A 125 -8.83 6.67 8.78
CA ASP A 125 -8.84 5.24 8.47
C ASP A 125 -8.40 4.96 7.02
N GLY A 126 -8.41 3.69 6.60
CA GLY A 126 -7.93 3.28 5.29
C GLY A 126 -8.70 3.94 4.13
N PRO A 127 -10.04 3.85 4.06
CA PRO A 127 -10.84 4.56 3.05
C PRO A 127 -10.64 6.09 3.06
N GLN A 128 -10.51 6.72 4.23
CA GLN A 128 -10.23 8.15 4.33
C GLN A 128 -8.84 8.51 3.77
N LEU A 129 -7.83 7.68 4.04
CA LEU A 129 -6.48 7.83 3.48
C LEU A 129 -6.47 7.64 1.95
N VAL A 130 -7.21 6.67 1.40
CA VAL A 130 -7.39 6.54 -0.05
C VAL A 130 -7.92 7.85 -0.64
N ARG A 131 -9.00 8.39 -0.04
CA ARG A 131 -9.59 9.65 -0.50
C ARG A 131 -8.58 10.79 -0.45
N LEU A 132 -7.80 10.89 0.63
CA LEU A 132 -6.75 11.90 0.78
C LEU A 132 -5.69 11.78 -0.34
N ALA A 133 -5.16 10.58 -0.56
CA ALA A 133 -4.16 10.34 -1.60
C ALA A 133 -4.71 10.64 -3.01
N THR A 134 -5.97 10.27 -3.28
CA THR A 134 -6.64 10.61 -4.55
C THR A 134 -6.86 12.13 -4.70
N THR A 135 -7.14 12.87 -3.62
CA THR A 135 -7.23 14.34 -3.66
C THR A 135 -5.87 14.98 -4.00
N ILE A 136 -4.78 14.48 -3.39
CA ILE A 136 -3.42 14.90 -3.75
C ILE A 136 -3.14 14.63 -5.24
N GLY A 137 -3.50 13.44 -5.72
CA GLY A 137 -3.32 13.07 -7.13
C GLY A 137 -4.14 13.92 -8.12
N ARG A 138 -5.12 14.69 -7.64
CA ARG A 138 -5.88 15.67 -8.43
C ARG A 138 -5.30 17.09 -8.33
N GLY A 139 -4.17 17.27 -7.65
CA GLY A 139 -3.50 18.57 -7.50
C GLY A 139 -4.04 19.39 -6.34
N GLU A 140 -4.52 18.76 -5.27
CA GLU A 140 -5.08 19.46 -4.11
C GLU A 140 -4.65 18.84 -2.78
N TYR A 141 -4.28 19.68 -1.82
CA TYR A 141 -4.26 19.29 -0.42
C TYR A 141 -5.68 19.17 0.13
N MET A 142 -5.85 18.47 1.25
CA MET A 142 -7.15 18.39 1.96
C MET A 142 -7.68 19.75 2.41
N SER A 143 -6.81 20.75 2.55
CA SER A 143 -7.19 22.13 2.86
C SER A 143 -7.72 22.92 1.65
N GLY A 144 -7.76 22.32 0.46
CA GLY A 144 -8.09 22.99 -0.81
C GLY A 144 -6.94 23.80 -1.44
N ARG A 145 -5.76 23.83 -0.81
CA ARG A 145 -4.56 24.43 -1.41
C ARG A 145 -4.16 23.62 -2.65
N LYS A 146 -3.78 24.31 -3.72
CA LYS A 146 -3.38 23.67 -4.98
C LYS A 146 -1.96 23.10 -4.91
N ILE A 147 -1.75 22.02 -5.65
CA ILE A 147 -0.47 21.40 -5.98
C ILE A 147 -0.39 21.42 -7.50
N ASP A 148 0.56 22.17 -8.05
CA ASP A 148 0.73 22.34 -9.49
C ASP A 148 2.20 22.14 -9.88
N PRO A 149 2.50 21.22 -10.83
CA PRO A 149 1.58 20.26 -11.43
C PRO A 149 1.06 19.23 -10.41
N ALA A 150 -0.12 18.68 -10.67
CA ALA A 150 -0.66 17.58 -9.87
C ALA A 150 0.27 16.36 -9.97
N PRO A 151 0.66 15.73 -8.84
CA PRO A 151 1.42 14.49 -8.89
C PRO A 151 0.57 13.37 -9.47
N HIS A 152 1.14 12.55 -10.34
CA HIS A 152 0.47 11.34 -10.81
C HIS A 152 0.56 10.27 -9.73
N LEU A 153 -0.57 9.91 -9.11
CA LEU A 153 -0.63 8.90 -8.06
C LEU A 153 -1.54 7.74 -8.45
N PHE A 154 -1.00 6.54 -8.40
CA PHE A 154 -1.73 5.29 -8.51
C PHE A 154 -2.02 4.74 -7.11
N VAL A 155 -3.26 4.93 -6.66
CA VAL A 155 -3.66 4.72 -5.26
C VAL A 155 -4.36 3.37 -5.09
N GLY A 156 -3.92 2.60 -4.10
CA GLY A 156 -4.54 1.37 -3.66
C GLY A 156 -4.70 1.32 -2.15
N ALA A 157 -5.10 0.16 -1.64
CA ALA A 157 -5.29 -0.07 -0.22
C ALA A 157 -5.10 -1.53 0.17
N VAL A 158 -4.95 -1.80 1.47
CA VAL A 158 -4.93 -3.17 1.99
C VAL A 158 -6.32 -3.61 2.43
N GLU A 159 -6.79 -4.80 2.05
CA GLU A 159 -7.97 -5.44 2.64
C GLU A 159 -7.65 -6.81 3.21
N ASN A 160 -8.32 -7.21 4.29
CA ASN A 160 -8.13 -8.53 4.86
C ASN A 160 -9.39 -9.39 4.61
N PRO A 161 -9.36 -10.31 3.62
CA PRO A 161 -10.50 -11.19 3.34
C PRO A 161 -10.79 -12.17 4.49
N SER A 162 -9.80 -12.42 5.36
CA SER A 162 -9.84 -13.39 6.44
C SER A 162 -10.15 -12.78 7.81
N ALA A 163 -10.37 -11.47 7.91
CA ALA A 163 -10.69 -10.85 9.18
C ALA A 163 -12.22 -10.80 9.41
N PRO A 164 -12.72 -11.15 10.61
CA PRO A 164 -14.13 -10.99 10.93
C PRO A 164 -14.50 -9.49 11.06
N PRO A 165 -15.76 -9.11 10.84
CA PRO A 165 -16.85 -9.93 10.30
C PRO A 165 -16.71 -10.09 8.77
N PHE A 166 -16.77 -11.34 8.29
CA PHE A 166 -16.44 -11.69 6.89
C PHE A 166 -17.41 -11.07 5.86
N GLU A 167 -18.70 -10.99 6.21
CA GLU A 167 -19.77 -10.50 5.33
C GLU A 167 -19.59 -9.03 4.93
N TYR A 168 -18.89 -8.26 5.75
CA TYR A 168 -18.65 -6.84 5.52
C TYR A 168 -17.40 -6.56 4.67
N ARG A 169 -16.60 -7.58 4.35
CA ARG A 169 -15.33 -7.35 3.63
C ARG A 169 -15.52 -6.84 2.22
N VAL A 170 -16.51 -7.34 1.49
CA VAL A 170 -16.87 -6.81 0.17
C VAL A 170 -17.39 -5.38 0.26
N GLN A 171 -18.17 -5.04 1.30
CA GLN A 171 -18.65 -3.66 1.51
C GLN A 171 -17.49 -2.69 1.82
N ARG A 172 -16.45 -3.14 2.53
CA ARG A 172 -15.23 -2.34 2.74
C ARG A 172 -14.47 -2.09 1.44
N VAL A 173 -14.43 -3.07 0.53
CA VAL A 173 -13.90 -2.86 -0.83
C VAL A 173 -14.70 -1.79 -1.55
N ALA A 174 -16.04 -1.85 -1.53
CA ALA A 174 -16.87 -0.83 -2.15
C ALA A 174 -16.58 0.59 -1.63
N LYS A 175 -16.38 0.75 -0.32
CA LYS A 175 -15.98 2.04 0.29
C LYS A 175 -14.63 2.55 -0.23
N LYS A 176 -13.65 1.66 -0.41
CA LYS A 176 -12.32 2.01 -0.94
C LYS A 176 -12.34 2.34 -2.42
N VAL A 177 -13.09 1.59 -3.22
CA VAL A 177 -13.32 1.89 -4.64
C VAL A 177 -13.98 3.26 -4.78
N ALA A 178 -15.03 3.54 -4.00
CA ALA A 178 -15.69 4.85 -3.99
C ALA A 178 -14.79 5.99 -3.50
N ALA A 179 -13.74 5.69 -2.72
CA ALA A 179 -12.73 6.66 -2.30
C ALA A 179 -11.65 6.90 -3.38
N GLY A 180 -11.50 6.00 -4.35
CA GLY A 180 -10.55 6.12 -5.46
C GLY A 180 -9.50 5.01 -5.55
N ALA A 181 -9.60 3.93 -4.76
CA ALA A 181 -8.65 2.83 -4.83
C ALA A 181 -8.76 2.08 -6.16
N ARG A 182 -7.61 1.82 -6.79
CA ARG A 182 -7.46 1.15 -8.09
C ARG A 182 -6.81 -0.24 -8.01
N PHE A 183 -6.20 -0.56 -6.87
CA PHE A 183 -5.75 -1.91 -6.54
C PHE A 183 -5.93 -2.20 -5.06
N LEU A 184 -6.01 -3.49 -4.71
CA LEU A 184 -6.01 -3.97 -3.34
C LEU A 184 -4.93 -5.02 -3.13
N GLN A 185 -4.07 -4.79 -2.14
CA GLN A 185 -3.22 -5.85 -1.60
C GLN A 185 -4.00 -6.59 -0.52
N LEU A 186 -4.24 -7.88 -0.74
CA LEU A 186 -4.98 -8.67 0.22
C LEU A 186 -4.03 -9.23 1.26
N GLN A 187 -4.37 -9.09 2.54
CA GLN A 187 -3.64 -9.76 3.61
C GLN A 187 -3.62 -11.28 3.42
N ILE A 188 -2.62 -11.90 4.02
CA ILE A 188 -2.38 -13.34 3.96
C ILE A 188 -3.65 -14.10 4.37
N SER A 189 -4.01 -15.11 3.59
CA SER A 189 -5.12 -16.00 3.91
C SER A 189 -4.66 -17.45 3.86
N TYR A 190 -4.74 -18.13 5.00
CA TYR A 190 -4.51 -19.58 5.10
C TYR A 190 -5.78 -20.40 4.80
N HIS A 191 -6.86 -19.75 4.39
CA HIS A 191 -8.15 -20.36 4.07
C HIS A 191 -8.53 -20.05 2.62
N PRO A 192 -8.12 -20.91 1.66
CA PRO A 192 -8.37 -20.69 0.24
C PRO A 192 -9.86 -20.51 -0.09
N ASP A 193 -10.73 -21.22 0.61
CA ASP A 193 -12.19 -21.13 0.52
C ASP A 193 -12.71 -19.72 0.87
N ARG A 194 -12.15 -19.09 1.91
CA ARG A 194 -12.53 -17.74 2.33
C ARG A 194 -12.04 -16.69 1.34
N LEU A 195 -10.82 -16.84 0.86
CA LEU A 195 -10.26 -15.98 -0.18
C LEU A 195 -11.08 -16.07 -1.47
N GLU A 196 -11.42 -17.28 -1.92
CA GLU A 196 -12.24 -17.50 -3.11
C GLU A 196 -13.63 -16.88 -2.94
N LYS A 197 -14.29 -17.10 -1.79
CA LYS A 197 -15.60 -16.50 -1.49
C LYS A 197 -15.54 -14.97 -1.51
N PHE A 198 -14.49 -14.38 -0.94
CA PHE A 198 -14.29 -12.94 -0.96
C PHE A 198 -14.12 -12.41 -2.39
N CYS A 199 -13.25 -13.02 -3.19
CA CYS A 199 -13.01 -12.62 -4.58
C CYS A 199 -14.29 -12.74 -5.43
N LYS A 200 -15.04 -13.85 -5.30
CA LYS A 200 -16.34 -14.02 -5.96
C LYS A 200 -17.33 -12.93 -5.53
N GLY A 201 -17.34 -12.53 -4.26
CA GLY A 201 -18.17 -11.44 -3.77
C GLY A 201 -17.81 -10.08 -4.38
N VAL A 202 -16.51 -9.78 -4.55
CA VAL A 202 -16.04 -8.56 -5.24
C VAL A 202 -16.50 -8.54 -6.70
N VAL A 203 -16.40 -9.67 -7.41
CA VAL A 203 -16.86 -9.83 -8.79
C VAL A 203 -18.39 -9.72 -8.90
N ALA A 204 -19.14 -10.38 -8.00
CA ALA A 204 -20.60 -10.32 -7.98
C ALA A 204 -21.12 -8.89 -7.73
N ALA A 205 -20.37 -8.07 -6.99
CA ALA A 205 -20.65 -6.66 -6.78
C ALA A 205 -20.18 -5.75 -7.94
N GLY A 206 -19.52 -6.30 -8.96
CA GLY A 206 -18.98 -5.57 -10.13
C GLY A 206 -17.78 -4.66 -9.80
N LEU A 207 -17.16 -4.84 -8.64
CA LEU A 207 -16.07 -3.98 -8.16
C LEU A 207 -14.73 -4.29 -8.83
N ASP A 208 -14.56 -5.52 -9.33
CA ASP A 208 -13.39 -6.01 -10.07
C ASP A 208 -13.09 -5.19 -11.34
N ARG A 209 -14.10 -4.52 -11.90
CA ARG A 209 -13.95 -3.60 -13.05
C ARG A 209 -13.24 -2.30 -12.68
N HIS A 210 -13.16 -1.98 -11.41
CA HIS A 210 -12.61 -0.72 -10.89
C HIS A 210 -11.32 -0.93 -10.08
N VAL A 211 -11.12 -2.13 -9.53
CA VAL A 211 -10.02 -2.43 -8.62
C VAL A 211 -9.40 -3.79 -8.91
N ALA A 212 -8.08 -3.81 -9.11
CA ALA A 212 -7.32 -5.06 -9.19
C ALA A 212 -7.18 -5.70 -7.80
N LEU A 213 -7.30 -7.02 -7.71
CA LEU A 213 -7.05 -7.77 -6.48
C LEU A 213 -5.69 -8.46 -6.55
N LEU A 214 -4.84 -8.24 -5.56
CA LEU A 214 -3.52 -8.86 -5.44
C LEU A 214 -3.48 -9.73 -4.17
N PRO A 215 -3.79 -11.03 -4.27
CA PRO A 215 -3.67 -11.96 -3.15
C PRO A 215 -2.21 -12.14 -2.70
N THR A 216 -1.97 -12.08 -1.39
CA THR A 216 -0.63 -12.36 -0.83
C THR A 216 -0.41 -13.86 -0.67
N ILE A 217 0.77 -14.32 -1.10
CA ILE A 217 1.26 -15.69 -0.91
C ILE A 217 2.49 -15.63 0.00
N VAL A 218 2.54 -16.48 1.02
CA VAL A 218 3.70 -16.63 1.90
C VAL A 218 4.31 -17.99 1.68
N LEU A 219 5.62 -18.01 1.45
CA LEU A 219 6.39 -19.24 1.40
C LEU A 219 6.81 -19.61 2.82
N ILE A 220 6.23 -20.67 3.35
CA ILE A 220 6.63 -21.24 4.64
C ILE A 220 7.95 -22.01 4.46
N LYS A 221 8.91 -21.80 5.37
CA LYS A 221 10.08 -22.69 5.44
C LYS A 221 9.61 -24.04 5.96
N GLY A 222 9.83 -25.09 5.16
CA GLY A 222 9.67 -26.47 5.60
C GLY A 222 10.79 -26.91 6.53
#